data_AF-A0A958MUJ7-F1
#
_entry.id   AF-A0A958MUJ7-F1
#
_cell.length_a   1.000
_cell.length_b   1.000
_cell.length_c   1.000
_cell.angle_alpha   90.00
_cell.angle_beta   90.00
_cell.angle_gamma   90.00
#
_symmetry.space_group_name_H-M   'P 1'
#
loop_
_entity.id
_entity.type
_entity.pdbx_description
1 polymer ?
#
loop_
_entity_poly.entity_id
_entity_poly.type
_entity_poly.pdbx_seq_one_letter_code
_entity_poly.pdbx_strand_id
1 'polypeptide(L)' 'MKNQQNSTKDSQEGIVKRHPDGFGFFIPDNQDLPDIYVPKRQMKGVMTNDRVVIRVVPEKFSDRLRAEVLEIKSRRS' A
#
# COMPACT_ATOMS: atom_id res chain seq x y z
N MET A 1 -20.73 22.47 2.40
CA MET A 1 -19.60 21.90 3.17
C MET A 1 -19.72 20.38 3.07
N LYS A 2 -18.93 19.70 2.24
CA LYS A 2 -19.12 18.26 1.97
C LYS A 2 -18.23 17.42 2.91
N ASN A 3 -18.88 16.55 3.67
CA ASN A 3 -18.36 15.76 4.78
C ASN A 3 -17.14 14.89 4.41
N GLN A 4 -16.15 14.91 5.29
CA GLN A 4 -14.89 14.15 5.27
C GLN A 4 -15.06 12.65 5.64
N GLN A 5 -16.21 12.02 5.36
CA GLN A 5 -16.50 10.65 5.81
C GLN A 5 -16.39 9.55 4.73
N ASN A 6 -15.89 9.86 3.53
CA ASN A 6 -15.78 8.89 2.42
C ASN A 6 -14.36 8.43 2.08
N SER A 7 -13.32 8.74 2.87
CA SER A 7 -11.93 8.37 2.52
C SER A 7 -11.45 7.00 3.02
N THR A 8 -12.25 6.26 3.80
CA THR A 8 -11.86 4.96 4.40
C THR A 8 -12.40 3.74 3.63
N LYS A 9 -13.25 3.91 2.61
CA LYS A 9 -13.83 2.75 1.87
C LYS A 9 -12.90 2.16 0.81
N ASP A 10 -11.91 2.91 0.34
CA ASP A 10 -10.99 2.46 -0.73
C ASP A 10 -9.60 2.05 -0.18
N SER A 11 -9.50 1.88 1.14
CA SER A 11 -8.26 1.45 1.79
C SER A 11 -8.20 -0.06 1.94
N GLN A 12 -7.07 -0.65 1.55
CA GLN A 12 -6.81 -2.09 1.64
C GLN A 12 -5.77 -2.38 2.72
N GLU A 13 -5.98 -3.46 3.48
CA GLU A 13 -5.03 -3.95 4.47
C GLU A 13 -4.28 -5.19 3.97
N GLY A 14 -3.02 -5.31 4.41
CA GLY A 14 -2.11 -6.32 3.92
C GLY A 14 -0.68 -6.11 4.39
N ILE A 15 0.22 -6.95 3.90
CA ILE A 15 1.63 -6.96 4.30
C ILE A 15 2.51 -6.39 3.20
N VAL A 16 3.57 -5.68 3.57
CA VAL A 16 4.58 -5.23 2.61
C VAL A 16 5.75 -6.20 2.52
N LYS A 17 6.17 -6.48 1.29
CA LYS A 17 7.43 -7.14 0.95
C LYS A 17 8.39 -6.12 0.33
N ARG A 18 9.50 -5.84 1.01
CA ARG A 18 10.52 -4.89 0.52
C ARG A 18 11.43 -5.54 -0.51
N HIS A 19 11.79 -4.78 -1.54
CA HIS A 19 12.81 -5.13 -2.53
C HIS A 19 14.14 -4.39 -2.22
N PRO A 20 15.31 -5.00 -2.46
CA PRO A 20 16.62 -4.37 -2.22
C PRO A 20 16.81 -3.02 -2.92
N ASP A 21 16.24 -2.85 -4.12
CA ASP A 21 16.31 -1.58 -4.88
C ASP A 21 15.50 -0.44 -4.25
N GLY A 22 14.82 -0.67 -3.13
CA GLY A 22 14.12 0.33 -2.33
C GLY A 22 12.64 0.50 -2.67
N PHE A 23 12.11 -0.25 -3.64
CA PHE A 23 10.65 -0.37 -3.85
C PHE A 23 10.11 -1.58 -3.08
N GLY A 24 8.81 -1.83 -3.13
CA GLY A 24 8.21 -3.01 -2.54
C GLY A 24 6.92 -3.42 -3.22
N PHE A 25 6.32 -4.47 -2.69
CA PHE A 25 5.00 -4.95 -3.08
C PHE A 25 4.11 -5.03 -1.84
N PHE A 26 2.88 -4.57 -1.99
CA PHE A 26 1.83 -4.76 -1.02
C PHE A 26 1.08 -6.03 -1.39
N ILE A 27 1.01 -6.95 -0.45
CA ILE A 27 0.32 -8.22 -0.55
C ILE A 27 -0.99 -8.06 0.21
N PRO A 28 -2.14 -7.94 -0.48
CA PRO A 28 -3.44 -7.82 0.16
C PRO A 28 -3.77 -9.09 0.95
N ASP A 29 -4.58 -8.95 2.00
CA ASP A 29 -5.10 -10.11 2.74
C ASP A 29 -6.03 -10.99 1.90
N ASN A 30 -6.74 -10.33 0.99
CA ASN A 30 -7.58 -11.02 0.03
C ASN A 30 -6.68 -11.59 -1.08
N GLN A 31 -6.53 -12.91 -1.08
CA GLN A 31 -5.69 -13.64 -2.05
C GLN A 31 -6.23 -13.59 -3.49
N ASP A 32 -7.49 -13.21 -3.68
CA ASP A 32 -8.07 -12.99 -5.01
C ASP A 32 -7.57 -11.69 -5.65
N LEU A 33 -6.97 -10.79 -4.86
CA LEU A 33 -6.42 -9.53 -5.34
C LEU A 33 -4.92 -9.69 -5.69
N PRO A 34 -4.47 -9.07 -6.80
CA PRO A 34 -3.06 -9.11 -7.16
C PRO A 34 -2.22 -8.24 -6.22
N ASP A 35 -0.94 -8.59 -6.13
CA ASP A 35 0.06 -7.76 -5.46
C ASP A 35 0.15 -6.37 -6.12
N ILE A 36 0.30 -5.34 -5.30
CA ILE A 36 0.30 -3.95 -5.74
C ILE A 36 1.69 -3.36 -5.55
N TYR A 37 2.22 -2.75 -6.61
CA TYR A 37 3.53 -2.10 -6.56
C TYR A 37 3.53 -0.91 -5.58
N VAL A 38 4.49 -0.90 -4.67
CA VAL A 38 4.75 0.19 -3.72
C VAL A 38 6.01 0.96 -4.16
N PRO A 39 5.88 2.21 -4.62
CA PRO A 39 7.01 2.97 -5.13
C PRO A 39 7.98 3.33 -4.00
N LYS A 40 9.26 3.54 -4.34
CA LYS A 40 10.34 3.86 -3.38
C LYS A 40 9.99 4.99 -2.40
N ARG A 41 9.26 6.01 -2.88
CA ARG A 41 8.80 7.15 -2.07
C ARG A 41 7.88 6.75 -0.92
N GLN A 42 7.09 5.69 -1.10
CA GLN A 42 6.16 5.14 -0.11
C GLN A 42 6.81 4.09 0.80
N MET A 43 7.98 3.57 0.41
CA MET A 43 8.74 2.56 1.16
C MET A 43 9.63 3.15 2.27
N LYS A 44 9.57 4.46 2.52
CA LYS A 44 10.38 5.11 3.55
C LYS A 44 9.86 4.71 4.94
N GLY A 45 10.69 4.02 5.71
CA GLY A 45 10.32 3.52 7.05
C GLY A 45 9.51 2.23 7.06
N VAL A 46 9.03 1.77 5.89
CA VAL A 46 8.33 0.50 5.70
C VAL A 46 9.35 -0.64 5.58
N MET A 47 9.18 -1.67 6.39
CA MET A 47 9.96 -2.90 6.40
C MET A 47 9.20 -4.06 5.78
N THR A 48 9.91 -5.13 5.44
CA THR A 48 9.26 -6.40 5.09
C THR A 48 8.49 -6.91 6.29
N ASN A 49 7.32 -7.52 6.06
CA ASN A 49 6.40 -8.01 7.09
C ASN A 49 5.71 -6.92 7.92
N ASP A 50 5.87 -5.63 7.56
CA ASP A 50 5.04 -4.58 8.12
C ASP A 50 3.59 -4.76 7.63
N ARG A 51 2.66 -4.73 8.59
CA ARG A 51 1.23 -4.66 8.33
C ARG A 51 0.87 -3.22 8.07
N VAL A 52 0.28 -2.93 6.91
CA VAL A 52 -0.01 -1.56 6.49
C VAL A 52 -1.45 -1.43 5.99
N VAL A 53 -1.93 -0.20 6.00
CA VAL A 53 -3.11 0.23 5.27
C VAL A 53 -2.64 1.02 4.06
N ILE A 54 -3.06 0.61 2.86
CA ILE A 54 -2.78 1.34 1.63
C ILE A 54 -4.04 1.89 1.01
N ARG A 55 -3.88 2.88 0.14
CA ARG A 55 -4.87 3.24 -0.88
C ARG A 55 -4.32 2.84 -2.25
N VAL A 56 -5.14 2.16 -3.05
CA VAL A 56 -4.81 1.86 -4.43
C VAL A 56 -5.13 3.09 -5.29
N VAL A 57 -4.16 3.57 -6.05
CA VAL A 57 -4.34 4.73 -6.91
C VAL A 57 -3.75 4.45 -8.29
N PRO A 58 -4.39 4.92 -9.37
CA PRO A 58 -3.82 4.83 -10.70
C PRO A 58 -2.53 5.65 -10.80
N GLU A 59 -1.57 5.16 -11.55
CA GLU A 59 -0.39 5.90 -11.91
C GLU A 59 -0.76 6.97 -12.95
N LYS A 60 -0.19 8.18 -12.82
CA LYS A 60 -0.49 9.24 -13.77
C LYS A 60 0.10 8.85 -15.12
N PHE A 61 -0.74 8.80 -16.16
CA PHE A 61 -0.36 8.45 -17.53
C PHE A 61 0.01 6.97 -17.77
N SER A 62 -0.45 6.06 -16.91
CA SER A 62 -0.20 4.63 -17.04
C SER A 62 -1.39 3.84 -16.51
N ASP A 63 -1.71 2.71 -17.14
CA ASP A 63 -2.76 1.78 -16.67
C ASP A 63 -2.31 0.98 -15.44
N ARG A 64 -1.11 1.24 -14.92
CA ARG A 64 -0.57 0.59 -13.73
C ARG A 64 -1.19 1.18 -12.47
N LEU A 65 -1.52 0.29 -11.53
CA LEU A 65 -1.93 0.66 -10.19
C LEU A 65 -0.70 0.73 -9.28
N ARG A 66 -0.70 1.71 -8.38
CA ARG A 66 0.31 1.83 -7.32
C ARG A 66 -0.36 1.92 -5.96
N ALA A 67 0.36 1.44 -4.96
CA ALA A 67 -0.01 1.58 -3.57
C ALA A 67 0.50 2.92 -3.01
N GLU A 68 -0.34 3.58 -2.24
CA GLU A 68 0.01 4.69 -1.38
C GLU A 68 -0.17 4.24 0.07
N VAL A 69 0.92 4.21 0.85
CA VAL A 69 0.89 3.75 2.24
C VAL A 69 0.29 4.87 3.08
N LEU A 70 -0.85 4.60 3.71
CA LEU A 70 -1.53 5.54 4.59
C LEU A 70 -0.98 5.41 6.02
N GLU A 71 -0.81 4.17 6.48
CA GLU A 71 -0.45 3.88 7.87
C GLU A 71 0.27 2.52 7.99
N ILE A 72 1.18 2.40 8.95
CA ILE A 72 1.79 1.12 9.38
C ILE A 72 1.10 0.72 10.69
N LYS A 73 0.30 -0.35 10.67
CA LYS A 73 -0.45 -0.84 11.84
C LYS A 73 0.41 -1.60 12.84
N SER A 74 1.29 -2.46 12.33
CA SER A 74 2.15 -3.27 13.20
C SER A 74 3.37 -3.79 12.46
N ARG A 75 4.42 -4.06 13.23
CA ARG A 75 5.64 -4.72 12.77
C ARG A 75 5.76 -6.01 13.55
N ARG A 76 5.72 -7.17 12.86
CA ARG A 76 6.18 -8.42 13.48
C ARG A 76 7.71 -8.41 13.48
N SER A 77 8.28 -8.17 14.65
CA SER A 77 9.69 -8.44 14.93
C SER A 77 9.91 -9.90 15.26
#